data_AF-A0A430RWJ1-F1
#
_entry.id   AF-A0A430RWJ1-F1
#
_cell.length_a   1.000
_cell.length_b   1.000
_cell.length_c   1.000
_cell.angle_alpha   90.00
_cell.angle_beta   90.00
_cell.angle_gamma   90.00
#
_symmetry.space_group_name_H-M   'P 1'
#
loop_
_entity.id
_entity.type
_entity.pdbx_description
1 polymer ?
#
loop_
_entity_poly.entity_id
_entity_poly.type
_entity_poly.pdbx_seq_one_letter_code
_entity_poly.pdbx_strand_id
1 'polypeptide(L)'
;MLGPVLGLYHAARCLGLRPALLESLGIRAPFSRLSLLGLKPAHRLEVWEGWLYLNGRRVGEALDIFAYLEKGLGKGYFPAWMGFFAYEFARHLGLATHGPLPGLPEAAFFYYPEGFALLQGRLVERPSLPLGPLPYTSPPLPPHPLVSDFPREAFLQGVRAVQERIRAGVVYQVNLSHRFRLLGAVDPLLLYARLRLLNPSPFMGLLEGEGWAVVSGSPERLFQKVGGRIRARPIAGTRPRGRREEEDLALERELLSSPKERAEHAMLVDLLRNDLARVALPGTVRVRELFTVERYAHVMHLVSEVEGYTRASLGQVFASLFPGGTITGAPKSTVMEAIRELEPVPRGAYTGSLGYVSGRGADFNILIRSFQQVGEEVLFSAGAGIVIGSEPEAEYRETLHKAESLLLALDRGMPGAKPETPRVSASWAPPPPSRRVRARVLFLENRDSFSYNLVDYLRALGAEVVVVDQEEPPRLHGFSHLVVGPGPKDPFTAGRVLEWTHRALAEGMPFLGVCLGHQALGVALRAELYREAPVHGEAHAIHHRGEGLFQGLPNPLPFARYHSLAIRNLPRGVRLLAWTGDGVPMAIWDGRRAYGVQFHPESILSPWGMELLARFLEEA
;
A
#
# COMPACT_ATOMS: atom_id res chain seq x y z
N MET A 1 -19.24 -14.71 28.02
CA MET A 1 -18.18 -15.68 27.68
C MET A 1 -17.60 -15.34 26.32
N LEU A 2 -16.29 -15.12 26.27
CA LEU A 2 -15.56 -15.00 25.01
C LEU A 2 -15.61 -16.39 24.32
N GLY A 3 -15.96 -16.43 23.03
CA GLY A 3 -16.38 -17.66 22.34
C GLY A 3 -15.37 -18.84 22.34
N PRO A 4 -15.75 -20.01 21.79
CA PRO A 4 -15.01 -21.27 21.94
C PRO A 4 -13.56 -21.22 21.45
N VAL A 5 -13.24 -20.40 20.45
CA VAL A 5 -11.88 -20.23 19.92
C VAL A 5 -10.92 -19.62 20.95
N LEU A 6 -11.37 -18.62 21.72
CA LEU A 6 -10.54 -18.03 22.78
C LEU A 6 -10.28 -19.05 23.90
N GLY A 7 -11.29 -19.85 24.24
CA GLY A 7 -11.12 -20.90 25.24
C GLY A 7 -10.16 -22.00 24.79
N LEU A 8 -10.14 -22.35 23.50
CA LEU A 8 -9.16 -23.27 22.92
C LEU A 8 -7.74 -22.66 22.94
N TYR A 9 -7.60 -21.38 22.60
CA TYR A 9 -6.32 -20.68 22.71
C TYR A 9 -5.81 -20.68 24.16
N HIS A 10 -6.66 -20.33 25.11
CA HIS A 10 -6.32 -20.32 26.53
C HIS A 10 -5.90 -21.72 27.01
N ALA A 11 -6.63 -22.77 26.64
CA ALA A 11 -6.28 -24.15 26.94
C ALA A 11 -4.90 -24.55 26.40
N ALA A 12 -4.64 -24.25 25.12
CA ALA A 12 -3.36 -24.54 24.49
C ALA A 12 -2.20 -23.78 25.15
N ARG A 13 -2.42 -22.51 25.51
CA ARG A 13 -1.46 -21.66 26.20
C ARG A 13 -1.13 -22.19 27.60
N CYS A 14 -2.13 -22.59 28.38
CA CYS A 14 -1.94 -23.20 29.71
C CYS A 14 -1.18 -24.53 29.67
N LEU A 15 -1.30 -25.28 28.58
CA LEU A 15 -0.54 -26.51 28.34
C LEU A 15 0.88 -26.25 27.77
N GLY A 16 1.29 -24.99 27.64
CA GLY A 16 2.62 -24.61 27.13
C GLY A 16 2.83 -24.91 25.65
N LEU A 17 1.75 -25.04 24.86
CA LEU A 17 1.85 -25.43 23.44
C LEU A 17 2.34 -24.30 22.53
N ARG A 18 2.38 -23.04 23.00
CA ARG A 18 2.71 -21.84 22.21
C ARG A 18 1.77 -21.65 21.01
N PRO A 19 0.47 -21.51 21.24
CA PRO A 19 -0.51 -21.34 20.17
C PRO A 19 -0.33 -20.00 19.45
N ALA A 20 -0.82 -19.94 18.21
CA ALA A 20 -1.01 -18.70 17.47
C ALA A 20 -2.46 -18.63 16.97
N LEU A 21 -3.05 -17.44 17.00
CA LEU A 21 -4.42 -17.22 16.60
C LEU A 21 -4.51 -16.14 15.52
N LEU A 22 -5.15 -16.45 14.41
CA LEU A 22 -5.54 -15.49 13.38
C LEU A 22 -7.05 -15.58 13.16
N GLU A 23 -7.75 -14.46 13.20
CA GLU A 23 -9.21 -14.41 13.00
C GLU A 23 -9.59 -13.30 12.02
N SER A 24 -10.61 -13.56 11.21
CA SER A 24 -11.26 -12.54 10.40
C SER A 24 -12.68 -12.27 10.90
N LEU A 25 -12.90 -11.08 11.47
CA LEU A 25 -14.15 -10.67 12.13
C LEU A 25 -14.85 -9.52 11.36
N GLY A 26 -16.19 -9.55 11.22
CA GLY A 26 -17.04 -8.53 10.53
C GLY A 26 -17.59 -8.99 9.16
N ILE A 27 -18.75 -8.55 8.62
CA ILE A 27 -19.73 -7.49 8.95
C ILE A 27 -21.17 -8.06 8.79
N ARG A 28 -21.67 -8.77 9.79
CA ARG A 28 -23.06 -9.19 10.09
C ARG A 28 -22.86 -10.24 11.18
N ALA A 29 -22.59 -9.78 12.41
CA ALA A 29 -22.06 -10.54 13.56
C ALA A 29 -21.86 -12.06 13.33
N PRO A 30 -20.74 -12.46 12.68
CA PRO A 30 -20.51 -13.78 12.12
C PRO A 30 -19.24 -14.37 12.75
N PHE A 31 -19.29 -15.43 13.56
CA PHE A 31 -18.03 -16.05 13.98
C PHE A 31 -17.31 -16.60 12.76
N SER A 32 -16.13 -16.04 12.48
CA SER A 32 -15.13 -16.41 11.48
C SER A 32 -15.56 -16.30 10.01
N ARG A 33 -15.08 -15.29 9.27
CA ARG A 33 -14.83 -15.54 7.83
C ARG A 33 -13.67 -16.54 7.65
N LEU A 34 -12.78 -16.61 8.64
CA LEU A 34 -11.81 -17.68 8.88
C LEU A 34 -11.24 -17.49 10.31
N SER A 35 -11.05 -18.57 11.07
CA SER A 35 -10.24 -18.57 12.29
C SER A 35 -9.24 -19.72 12.20
N LEU A 36 -7.97 -19.41 12.36
CA LEU A 36 -6.87 -20.38 12.39
C LEU A 36 -6.24 -20.35 13.78
N LEU A 37 -6.25 -21.49 14.46
CA LEU A 37 -5.60 -21.69 15.74
C LEU A 37 -4.53 -22.78 15.57
N GLY A 38 -3.28 -22.36 15.39
CA GLY A 38 -2.13 -23.26 15.46
C GLY A 38 -1.88 -23.65 16.90
N LEU A 39 -1.68 -24.95 17.18
CA LEU A 39 -1.52 -25.43 18.55
C LEU A 39 -0.07 -25.45 19.02
N LYS A 40 0.75 -26.31 18.41
CA LYS A 40 2.14 -26.54 18.79
C LYS A 40 3.04 -26.40 17.57
N PRO A 41 3.92 -25.40 17.51
CA PRO A 41 4.79 -25.25 16.35
C PRO A 41 5.92 -26.29 16.40
N ALA A 42 6.21 -26.89 15.25
CA ALA A 42 7.34 -27.82 15.09
C ALA A 42 8.64 -27.10 14.70
N HIS A 43 8.51 -25.93 14.04
CA HIS A 43 9.62 -25.10 13.63
C HIS A 43 9.33 -23.63 13.89
N ARG A 44 10.39 -22.88 14.20
CA ARG A 44 10.39 -21.43 14.39
C ARG A 44 11.43 -20.83 13.47
N LEU A 45 11.01 -19.92 12.60
CA LEU A 45 11.86 -19.06 11.78
C LEU A 45 11.84 -17.67 12.37
N GLU A 46 13.01 -17.10 12.62
CA GLU A 46 13.16 -15.74 13.12
C GLU A 46 14.25 -15.01 12.34
N VAL A 47 14.03 -13.73 12.07
CA VAL A 47 15.05 -12.86 11.50
C VAL A 47 15.50 -11.86 12.54
N TRP A 48 16.78 -11.89 12.85
CA TRP A 48 17.43 -10.98 13.79
C TRP A 48 18.67 -10.40 13.14
N GLU A 49 18.75 -9.07 13.09
CA GLU A 49 19.89 -8.33 12.54
C GLU A 49 20.26 -8.81 11.13
N GLY A 50 19.24 -9.07 10.30
CA GLY A 50 19.38 -9.56 8.93
C GLY A 50 19.72 -11.05 8.76
N TRP A 51 19.93 -11.80 9.85
CA TRP A 51 20.18 -13.24 9.78
C TRP A 51 18.91 -14.05 10.03
N LEU A 52 18.70 -15.09 9.22
CA LEU A 52 17.62 -16.05 9.40
C LEU A 52 18.05 -17.19 10.32
N TYR A 53 17.24 -17.46 11.34
CA TYR A 53 17.40 -18.54 12.30
C TYR A 53 16.26 -19.53 12.18
N LEU A 54 16.58 -20.82 12.08
CA LEU A 54 15.65 -21.94 12.20
C LEU A 54 15.89 -22.62 13.55
N ASN A 55 14.89 -22.58 14.43
CA ASN A 55 14.97 -23.14 15.79
C ASN A 55 16.21 -22.64 16.56
N GLY A 56 16.53 -21.34 16.43
CA GLY A 56 17.68 -20.70 17.06
C GLY A 56 19.03 -20.93 16.39
N ARG A 57 19.10 -21.73 15.31
CA ARG A 57 20.32 -21.93 14.52
C ARG A 57 20.29 -21.06 13.27
N ARG A 58 21.35 -20.29 13.02
CA ARG A 58 21.46 -19.50 11.80
C ARG A 58 21.51 -20.40 10.57
N VAL A 59 20.66 -20.14 9.59
CA VAL A 59 20.50 -20.95 8.37
C VAL A 59 20.57 -20.14 7.08
N GLY A 60 20.62 -18.81 7.15
CA GLY A 60 20.67 -17.95 5.97
C GLY A 60 20.55 -16.47 6.32
N GLU A 61 20.17 -15.68 5.32
CA GLU A 61 19.87 -14.26 5.39
C GLU A 61 18.35 -14.02 5.44
N ALA A 62 17.95 -12.80 5.77
CA ALA A 62 16.55 -12.42 5.98
C ALA A 62 15.60 -12.85 4.84
N LEU A 63 16.01 -12.70 3.58
CA LEU A 63 15.17 -13.04 2.42
C LEU A 63 15.02 -14.55 2.17
N ASP A 64 15.93 -15.37 2.72
CA ASP A 64 15.83 -16.83 2.59
C ASP A 64 14.57 -17.39 3.28
N ILE A 65 13.93 -16.60 4.16
CA ILE A 65 12.71 -16.99 4.87
C ILE A 65 11.61 -17.45 3.91
N PHE A 66 11.46 -16.81 2.75
CA PHE A 66 10.42 -17.14 1.78
C PHE A 66 10.59 -18.55 1.20
N ALA A 67 11.83 -19.03 1.05
CA ALA A 67 12.11 -20.39 0.60
C ALA A 67 11.66 -21.45 1.62
N TYR A 68 11.53 -21.09 2.90
CA TYR A 68 10.96 -21.97 3.92
C TYR A 68 9.43 -21.84 4.01
N LEU A 69 8.89 -20.63 3.89
CA LEU A 69 7.45 -20.39 3.97
C LEU A 69 6.66 -21.13 2.89
N GLU A 70 7.27 -21.41 1.73
CA GLU A 70 6.65 -22.16 0.63
C GLU A 70 6.82 -23.69 0.73
N LYS A 71 7.53 -24.21 1.75
CA LYS A 71 7.82 -25.64 1.93
C LYS A 71 6.88 -26.32 2.91
N GLY A 72 6.65 -27.62 2.69
CA GLY A 72 5.91 -28.48 3.61
C GLY A 72 4.44 -28.09 3.77
N LEU A 73 3.86 -27.42 2.77
CA LEU A 73 2.46 -27.00 2.78
C LEU A 73 1.57 -28.16 2.31
N GLY A 74 0.45 -28.38 3.00
CA GLY A 74 -0.54 -29.40 2.62
C GLY A 74 -1.51 -28.91 1.53
N LYS A 75 -2.72 -29.50 1.49
CA LYS A 75 -3.86 -29.00 0.70
C LYS A 75 -4.86 -28.19 1.54
N GLY A 76 -4.74 -28.28 2.87
CA GLY A 76 -5.60 -27.64 3.85
C GLY A 76 -5.07 -26.30 4.34
N TYR A 77 -5.70 -25.78 5.39
CA TYR A 77 -5.22 -24.65 6.17
C TYR A 77 -4.02 -25.04 7.02
N PHE A 78 -3.96 -26.29 7.51
CA PHE A 78 -2.76 -26.88 8.11
C PHE A 78 -2.20 -28.01 7.23
N PRO A 79 -0.87 -28.26 7.25
CA PRO A 79 0.16 -27.49 7.93
C PRO A 79 0.31 -26.06 7.40
N ALA A 80 0.66 -25.13 8.30
CA ALA A 80 0.73 -23.70 8.02
C ALA A 80 1.93 -23.03 8.68
N TRP A 81 2.50 -22.03 8.00
CA TRP A 81 3.32 -21.01 8.66
C TRP A 81 2.41 -19.87 9.10
N MET A 82 2.52 -19.45 10.36
CA MET A 82 1.80 -18.30 10.91
C MET A 82 2.82 -17.35 11.53
N GLY A 83 2.76 -16.07 11.20
CA GLY A 83 3.84 -15.16 11.57
C GLY A 83 3.66 -13.73 11.09
N PHE A 84 4.66 -12.91 11.39
CA PHE A 84 4.67 -11.50 11.04
C PHE A 84 6.03 -11.05 10.48
N PHE A 85 5.99 -9.93 9.78
CA PHE A 85 7.13 -9.12 9.36
C PHE A 85 7.01 -7.75 10.04
N ALA A 86 8.06 -7.29 10.71
CA ALA A 86 8.17 -5.91 11.18
C ALA A 86 8.38 -4.96 9.99
N TYR A 87 8.03 -3.69 10.15
CA TYR A 87 8.25 -2.64 9.16
C TYR A 87 9.72 -2.56 8.72
N GLU A 88 10.64 -2.70 9.67
CA GLU A 88 12.08 -2.63 9.41
C GLU A 88 12.60 -3.76 8.52
N PHE A 89 11.86 -4.86 8.35
CA PHE A 89 12.20 -5.92 7.39
C PHE A 89 12.35 -5.38 5.95
N ALA A 90 11.70 -4.25 5.65
CA ALA A 90 11.82 -3.55 4.38
C ALA A 90 13.27 -3.16 4.01
N ARG A 91 14.19 -3.06 4.98
CA ARG A 91 15.63 -2.84 4.70
C ARG A 91 16.24 -3.90 3.80
N HIS A 92 15.78 -5.14 3.95
CA HIS A 92 16.27 -6.29 3.18
C HIS A 92 15.75 -6.25 1.74
N LEU A 93 14.78 -5.38 1.48
CA LEU A 93 14.25 -5.05 0.15
C LEU A 93 14.90 -3.79 -0.44
N GLY A 94 15.94 -3.24 0.20
CA GLY A 94 16.63 -2.03 -0.23
C GLY A 94 15.93 -0.72 0.14
N LEU A 95 14.99 -0.74 1.08
CA LEU A 95 14.24 0.44 1.51
C LEU A 95 14.80 1.05 2.80
N ALA A 96 14.77 2.38 2.92
CA ALA A 96 15.33 3.08 4.07
C ALA A 96 14.44 2.92 5.33
N THR A 97 15.01 2.45 6.43
CA THR A 97 14.33 2.34 7.74
C THR A 97 15.29 2.67 8.89
N HIS A 98 14.76 2.93 10.09
CA HIS A 98 15.55 2.86 11.33
C HIS A 98 16.01 1.44 11.60
N GLY A 99 17.06 1.26 12.41
CA GLY A 99 17.46 -0.05 12.98
C GLY A 99 16.27 -0.83 13.58
N PRO A 100 16.35 -2.16 13.66
CA PRO A 100 15.25 -2.97 14.19
C PRO A 100 14.89 -2.55 15.62
N LEU A 101 13.61 -2.66 15.98
CA LEU A 101 13.18 -2.42 17.36
C LEU A 101 13.84 -3.45 18.29
N PRO A 102 14.65 -3.03 19.28
CA PRO A 102 15.33 -3.98 20.18
C PRO A 102 14.33 -4.90 20.86
N GLY A 103 14.63 -6.21 20.91
CA GLY A 103 13.77 -7.21 21.53
C GLY A 103 12.58 -7.70 20.69
N LEU A 104 12.39 -7.15 19.48
CA LEU A 104 11.41 -7.64 18.50
C LEU A 104 12.13 -8.16 17.24
N PRO A 105 11.84 -9.38 16.74
CA PRO A 105 12.43 -9.87 15.51
C PRO A 105 11.93 -9.07 14.30
N GLU A 106 12.78 -8.95 13.27
CA GLU A 106 12.40 -8.33 12.00
C GLU A 106 11.35 -9.18 11.25
N ALA A 107 11.35 -10.49 11.49
CA ALA A 107 10.29 -11.41 11.07
C ALA A 107 10.26 -12.61 12.02
N ALA A 108 9.07 -13.15 12.30
CA ALA A 108 8.93 -14.41 13.03
C ALA A 108 7.77 -15.23 12.49
N PHE A 109 8.05 -16.48 12.10
CA PHE A 109 7.07 -17.43 11.59
C PHE A 109 7.20 -18.78 12.28
N PHE A 110 6.07 -19.35 12.64
CA PHE A 110 5.98 -20.63 13.33
C PHE A 110 5.23 -21.62 12.45
N TYR A 111 5.83 -22.78 12.23
CA TYR A 111 5.23 -23.86 11.45
C TYR A 111 4.37 -24.73 12.36
N TYR A 112 3.06 -24.67 12.16
CA TYR A 112 2.08 -25.48 12.85
C TYR A 112 1.69 -26.66 11.95
N PRO A 113 2.07 -27.91 12.30
CA PRO A 113 1.68 -29.08 11.54
C PRO A 113 0.16 -29.29 11.56
N GLU A 114 -0.46 -28.95 12.69
CA GLU A 114 -1.88 -29.14 12.96
C GLU A 114 -2.46 -27.98 13.76
N GLY A 115 -3.77 -27.80 13.64
CA GLY A 115 -4.51 -26.77 14.34
C GLY A 115 -6.01 -26.87 14.09
N PHE A 116 -6.77 -25.94 14.66
CA PHE A 116 -8.19 -25.79 14.36
C PHE A 116 -8.38 -24.75 13.26
N ALA A 117 -9.11 -25.10 12.21
CA ALA A 117 -9.57 -24.14 11.21
C ALA A 117 -11.11 -24.06 11.24
N LEU A 118 -11.63 -22.86 11.41
CA LEU A 118 -13.07 -22.58 11.38
C LEU A 118 -13.37 -21.65 10.22
N LEU A 119 -14.31 -22.04 9.36
CA LEU A 119 -14.78 -21.27 8.23
C LEU A 119 -16.28 -21.00 8.43
N GLN A 120 -16.69 -19.73 8.52
CA GLN A 120 -18.09 -19.35 8.78
C GLN A 120 -18.65 -19.98 10.05
N GLY A 121 -17.78 -20.16 11.05
CA GLY A 121 -18.08 -20.69 12.38
C GLY A 121 -18.10 -22.21 12.41
N ARG A 122 -17.96 -22.87 11.26
CA ARG A 122 -17.93 -24.32 11.12
C ARG A 122 -16.50 -24.82 11.17
N LEU A 123 -16.26 -25.81 12.02
CA LEU A 123 -14.98 -26.51 12.07
C LEU A 123 -14.75 -27.25 10.75
N VAL A 124 -13.66 -26.93 10.05
CA VAL A 124 -13.28 -27.57 8.77
C VAL A 124 -12.00 -28.39 8.89
N GLU A 125 -11.13 -28.08 9.85
CA GLU A 125 -9.94 -28.88 10.18
C GLU A 125 -9.77 -28.95 11.70
N ARG A 126 -9.36 -30.13 12.19
CA ARG A 126 -9.19 -30.43 13.61
C ARG A 126 -7.84 -31.11 13.84
N PRO A 127 -7.13 -30.81 14.94
CA PRO A 127 -5.90 -31.52 15.27
C PRO A 127 -6.19 -32.91 15.85
N SER A 128 -5.18 -33.76 15.81
CA SER A 128 -5.11 -35.08 16.45
C SER A 128 -5.10 -34.97 17.97
N LEU A 129 -4.49 -33.93 18.53
CA LEU A 129 -4.48 -33.66 19.97
C LEU A 129 -5.92 -33.31 20.43
N PRO A 130 -6.53 -34.10 21.33
CA PRO A 130 -7.83 -33.77 21.89
C PRO A 130 -7.69 -32.56 22.81
N LEU A 131 -8.18 -31.41 22.36
CA LEU A 131 -8.22 -30.17 23.15
C LEU A 131 -9.66 -29.65 23.23
N GLY A 132 -10.12 -29.40 24.45
CA GLY A 132 -11.37 -28.71 24.74
C GLY A 132 -11.13 -27.26 25.16
N PRO A 133 -12.11 -26.36 24.99
CA PRO A 133 -11.98 -24.97 25.44
C PRO A 133 -11.94 -24.90 26.97
N LEU A 134 -11.01 -24.11 27.52
CA LEU A 134 -11.05 -23.70 28.93
C LEU A 134 -11.73 -22.32 29.06
N PRO A 135 -12.52 -22.06 30.11
CA PRO A 135 -13.07 -20.74 30.35
C PRO A 135 -11.95 -19.70 30.47
N TYR A 136 -12.10 -18.58 29.76
CA TYR A 136 -11.22 -17.43 29.91
C TYR A 136 -12.03 -16.23 30.42
N THR A 137 -11.67 -15.78 31.62
CA THR A 137 -12.21 -14.57 32.24
C THR A 137 -11.13 -13.51 32.19
N SER A 138 -11.36 -12.43 31.45
CA SER A 138 -10.40 -11.33 31.33
C SER A 138 -10.09 -10.74 32.72
N PRO A 139 -8.83 -10.76 33.19
CA PRO A 139 -8.46 -10.05 34.41
C PRO A 139 -8.63 -8.53 34.24
N PRO A 140 -8.73 -7.77 35.35
CA PRO A 140 -8.73 -6.31 35.27
C PRO A 140 -7.43 -5.81 34.66
N LEU A 141 -7.51 -4.71 33.89
CA LEU A 141 -6.33 -4.09 33.32
C LEU A 141 -5.50 -3.42 34.44
N PRO A 142 -4.19 -3.65 34.51
CA PRO A 142 -3.34 -2.96 35.47
C PRO A 142 -3.25 -1.45 35.15
N PRO A 143 -3.19 -0.57 36.17
CA PRO A 143 -3.14 0.88 35.99
C PRO A 143 -1.73 1.34 35.62
N HIS A 144 -1.31 1.07 34.39
CA HIS A 144 0.05 1.41 33.90
C HIS A 144 0.09 2.79 33.24
N PRO A 145 1.09 3.65 33.50
CA PRO A 145 1.21 4.95 32.85
C PRO A 145 1.30 4.85 31.32
N LEU A 146 0.66 5.78 30.60
CA LEU A 146 0.75 5.90 29.14
C LEU A 146 1.55 7.16 28.80
N VAL A 147 2.61 7.00 28.01
CA VAL A 147 3.44 8.11 27.51
C VAL A 147 3.45 8.11 25.99
N SER A 148 3.68 9.27 25.37
CA SER A 148 3.98 9.38 23.93
C SER A 148 5.45 9.69 23.74
N ASP A 149 6.11 8.97 22.83
CA ASP A 149 7.52 9.18 22.50
C ASP A 149 7.73 10.35 21.52
N PHE A 150 6.64 10.96 21.02
CA PHE A 150 6.70 12.06 20.05
C PHE A 150 5.97 13.29 20.60
N PRO A 151 6.68 14.37 20.97
CA PRO A 151 6.04 15.62 21.38
C PRO A 151 5.14 16.17 20.27
N ARG A 152 3.99 16.69 20.66
CA ARG A 152 2.99 17.27 19.74
C ARG A 152 3.62 18.30 18.79
N GLU A 153 4.38 19.26 19.32
CA GLU A 153 5.03 20.28 18.50
C GLU A 153 5.97 19.69 17.43
N ALA A 154 6.65 18.58 17.75
CA ALA A 154 7.53 17.91 16.81
C ALA A 154 6.74 17.18 15.71
N PHE A 155 5.58 16.58 16.03
CA PHE A 155 4.65 16.07 15.03
C PHE A 155 4.16 17.18 14.08
N LEU A 156 3.73 18.33 14.62
CA LEU A 156 3.27 19.47 13.82
C LEU A 156 4.38 20.04 12.91
N GLN A 157 5.62 20.04 13.38
CA GLN A 157 6.79 20.39 12.56
C GLN A 157 7.03 19.35 11.46
N GLY A 158 6.89 18.06 11.78
CA GLY A 158 6.95 16.98 10.81
C GLY A 158 5.94 17.13 9.67
N VAL A 159 4.69 17.50 9.98
CA VAL A 159 3.65 17.80 8.95
C VAL A 159 4.13 18.89 7.99
N ARG A 160 4.63 20.02 8.52
CA ARG A 160 5.16 21.12 7.70
C ARG A 160 6.36 20.69 6.86
N ALA A 161 7.24 19.87 7.41
CA ALA A 161 8.42 19.35 6.73
C ALA A 161 8.05 18.39 5.58
N VAL A 162 6.96 17.62 5.71
CA VAL A 162 6.41 16.83 4.61
C VAL A 162 5.83 17.73 3.53
N GLN A 163 5.05 18.75 3.90
CA GLN A 163 4.48 19.69 2.92
C GLN A 163 5.56 20.38 2.08
N GLU A 164 6.72 20.71 2.68
CA GLU A 164 7.83 21.28 1.93
C GLU A 164 8.46 20.28 0.95
N ARG A 165 8.59 19.00 1.35
CA ARG A 165 9.03 17.93 0.45
C ARG A 165 8.05 17.74 -0.72
N ILE A 166 6.74 17.90 -0.48
CA ILE A 166 5.72 17.87 -1.54
C ILE A 166 5.89 19.06 -2.51
N ARG A 167 6.08 20.28 -2.00
CA ARG A 167 6.34 21.46 -2.84
C ARG A 167 7.61 21.33 -3.66
N ALA A 168 8.62 20.65 -3.12
CA ALA A 168 9.86 20.32 -3.83
C ALA A 168 9.72 19.15 -4.81
N GLY A 169 8.54 18.51 -4.90
CA GLY A 169 8.29 17.38 -5.80
C GLY A 169 8.95 16.08 -5.35
N VAL A 170 9.39 15.95 -4.09
CA VAL A 170 10.13 14.77 -3.59
C VAL A 170 9.20 13.62 -3.22
N VAL A 171 8.01 13.95 -2.72
CA VAL A 171 6.95 13.01 -2.30
C VAL A 171 5.59 13.56 -2.69
N TYR A 172 4.60 12.69 -2.84
CA TYR A 172 3.18 13.04 -3.03
C TYR A 172 2.41 13.01 -1.71
N GLN A 173 2.72 12.02 -0.85
CA GLN A 173 2.10 11.82 0.45
C GLN A 173 3.08 11.08 1.37
N VAL A 174 3.10 11.43 2.66
CA VAL A 174 3.83 10.68 3.71
C VAL A 174 2.89 10.39 4.87
N ASN A 175 2.78 9.13 5.30
CA ASN A 175 2.08 8.75 6.51
C ASN A 175 3.00 8.91 7.72
N LEU A 176 2.89 10.05 8.40
CA LEU A 176 3.67 10.36 9.60
C LEU A 176 2.95 9.81 10.83
N SER A 177 3.68 9.12 11.70
CA SER A 177 3.13 8.49 12.89
C SER A 177 3.85 8.89 14.17
N HIS A 178 3.19 8.62 15.29
CA HIS A 178 3.80 8.67 16.62
C HIS A 178 3.45 7.44 17.44
N ARG A 179 4.30 7.15 18.42
CA ARG A 179 4.22 5.96 19.25
C ARG A 179 3.79 6.29 20.68
N PHE A 180 2.86 5.50 21.18
CA PHE A 180 2.45 5.45 22.57
C PHE A 180 3.07 4.23 23.24
N ARG A 181 3.44 4.40 24.51
CA ARG A 181 4.06 3.37 25.32
C ARG A 181 3.36 3.27 26.67
N LEU A 182 2.84 2.09 26.96
CA LEU A 182 2.27 1.73 28.24
C LEU A 182 3.38 1.10 29.10
N LEU A 183 3.68 1.72 30.24
CA LEU A 183 4.76 1.32 31.14
C LEU A 183 4.28 0.23 32.09
N GLY A 184 4.48 -1.02 31.70
CA GLY A 184 4.24 -2.17 32.58
C GLY A 184 3.60 -3.35 31.86
N ALA A 185 3.88 -4.54 32.38
CA ALA A 185 3.47 -5.78 31.75
C ALA A 185 1.93 -5.89 31.70
N VAL A 186 1.42 -6.21 30.52
CA VAL A 186 0.03 -6.61 30.30
C VAL A 186 0.05 -7.97 29.63
N ASP A 187 -0.88 -8.84 29.99
CA ASP A 187 -1.03 -10.12 29.31
C ASP A 187 -1.48 -9.88 27.84
N PRO A 188 -0.74 -10.34 26.82
CA PRO A 188 -1.16 -10.25 25.41
C PRO A 188 -2.55 -10.83 25.15
N LEU A 189 -2.94 -11.91 25.85
CA LEU A 189 -4.27 -12.52 25.72
C LEU A 189 -5.37 -11.60 26.26
N LEU A 190 -5.09 -10.81 27.31
CA LEU A 190 -6.00 -9.78 27.80
C LEU A 190 -6.19 -8.68 26.74
N LEU A 191 -5.10 -8.17 26.17
CA LEU A 191 -5.17 -7.16 25.10
C LEU A 191 -5.97 -7.66 23.91
N TYR A 192 -5.69 -8.89 23.45
CA TYR A 192 -6.41 -9.52 22.35
C TYR A 192 -7.91 -9.67 22.65
N ALA A 193 -8.25 -10.22 23.82
CA ALA A 193 -9.63 -10.44 24.23
C ALA A 193 -10.43 -9.13 24.29
N ARG A 194 -9.83 -8.08 24.83
CA ARG A 194 -10.43 -6.75 24.92
C ARG A 194 -10.60 -6.11 23.54
N LEU A 195 -9.56 -6.14 22.70
CA LEU A 195 -9.62 -5.61 21.34
C LEU A 195 -10.67 -6.34 20.49
N ARG A 196 -10.72 -7.67 20.60
CA ARG A 196 -11.71 -8.52 19.91
C ARG A 196 -13.15 -8.21 20.32
N LEU A 197 -13.37 -7.87 21.59
CA LEU A 197 -14.69 -7.52 22.11
C LEU A 197 -15.12 -6.12 21.69
N LEU A 198 -14.21 -5.15 21.81
CA LEU A 198 -14.49 -3.72 21.69
C LEU A 198 -14.37 -3.20 20.25
N ASN A 199 -13.46 -3.76 19.45
CA ASN A 199 -13.22 -3.37 18.07
C ASN A 199 -12.90 -4.58 17.15
N PRO A 200 -13.88 -5.48 16.92
CA PRO A 200 -13.69 -6.63 16.05
C PRO A 200 -13.36 -6.20 14.62
N SER A 201 -12.22 -6.66 14.10
CA SER A 201 -11.69 -6.23 12.80
C SER A 201 -11.52 -7.39 11.81
N PRO A 202 -11.51 -7.10 10.49
CA PRO A 202 -11.31 -8.10 9.44
C PRO A 202 -10.01 -8.92 9.54
N PHE A 203 -8.97 -8.41 10.22
CA PHE A 203 -7.68 -9.09 10.38
C PHE A 203 -7.16 -8.99 11.83
N MET A 204 -7.76 -9.80 12.69
CA MET A 204 -7.33 -9.95 14.09
C MET A 204 -6.27 -11.04 14.20
N GLY A 205 -5.39 -10.93 15.19
CA GLY A 205 -4.50 -12.02 15.53
C GLY A 205 -3.73 -11.81 16.83
N LEU A 206 -3.22 -12.92 17.37
CA LEU A 206 -2.33 -12.96 18.52
C LEU A 206 -1.19 -13.93 18.21
N LEU A 207 0.03 -13.40 18.25
CA LEU A 207 1.26 -14.13 18.10
C LEU A 207 2.18 -13.82 19.27
N GLU A 208 2.64 -14.84 19.98
CA GLU A 208 3.52 -14.72 21.14
C GLU A 208 4.87 -15.39 20.84
N GLY A 209 5.96 -14.70 21.16
CA GLY A 209 7.32 -15.22 21.12
C GLY A 209 8.00 -15.12 22.48
N GLU A 210 9.31 -15.32 22.51
CA GLU A 210 10.10 -15.19 23.74
C GLU A 210 10.35 -13.71 24.04
N GLY A 211 9.64 -13.17 25.02
CA GLY A 211 9.79 -11.78 25.45
C GLY A 211 9.11 -10.75 24.54
N TRP A 212 8.31 -11.17 23.56
CA TRP A 212 7.56 -10.27 22.69
C TRP A 212 6.20 -10.84 22.29
N ALA A 213 5.27 -9.96 21.90
CA ALA A 213 3.98 -10.36 21.34
C ALA A 213 3.48 -9.34 20.31
N VAL A 214 2.67 -9.79 19.36
CA VAL A 214 1.95 -8.95 18.39
C VAL A 214 0.46 -9.24 18.51
N VAL A 215 -0.32 -8.19 18.77
CA VAL A 215 -1.78 -8.24 18.93
C VAL A 215 -2.42 -7.40 17.84
N SER A 216 -2.92 -8.05 16.79
CA SER A 216 -3.49 -7.40 15.62
C SER A 216 -4.98 -7.09 15.80
N GLY A 217 -5.35 -5.86 15.42
CA GLY A 217 -6.73 -5.39 15.27
C GLY A 217 -6.95 -4.67 13.93
N SER A 218 -6.34 -5.19 12.87
CA SER A 218 -6.22 -4.46 11.61
C SER A 218 -7.51 -4.49 10.76
N PRO A 219 -7.89 -3.34 10.17
CA PRO A 219 -8.95 -3.27 9.18
C PRO A 219 -8.50 -3.58 7.74
N GLU A 220 -7.19 -3.60 7.47
CA GLU A 220 -6.67 -3.52 6.10
C GLU A 220 -5.82 -4.74 5.72
N ARG A 221 -6.07 -5.26 4.51
CA ARG A 221 -5.28 -6.34 3.89
C ARG A 221 -4.09 -5.73 3.17
N LEU A 222 -2.90 -6.28 3.39
CA LEU A 222 -1.76 -6.00 2.52
C LEU A 222 -1.94 -6.73 1.18
N PHE A 223 -1.97 -8.06 1.22
CA PHE A 223 -2.31 -8.86 0.04
C PHE A 223 -2.81 -10.26 0.39
N GLN A 224 -3.48 -10.88 -0.58
CA GLN A 224 -3.75 -12.32 -0.57
C GLN A 224 -3.24 -12.94 -1.86
N LYS A 225 -2.57 -14.10 -1.75
CA LYS A 225 -2.11 -14.92 -2.88
C LYS A 225 -2.72 -16.32 -2.80
N VAL A 226 -3.54 -16.69 -3.79
CA VAL A 226 -4.14 -18.03 -3.91
C VAL A 226 -3.83 -18.59 -5.29
N GLY A 227 -2.97 -19.61 -5.33
CA GLY A 227 -2.41 -20.10 -6.59
C GLY A 227 -1.68 -18.97 -7.34
N GLY A 228 -2.12 -18.71 -8.57
CA GLY A 228 -1.63 -17.61 -9.39
C GLY A 228 -2.36 -16.28 -9.20
N ARG A 229 -3.42 -16.19 -8.39
CA ARG A 229 -4.18 -14.93 -8.21
C ARG A 229 -3.66 -14.14 -7.02
N ILE A 230 -3.39 -12.85 -7.22
CA ILE A 230 -3.02 -11.88 -6.18
C ILE A 230 -4.09 -10.79 -6.08
N ARG A 231 -4.37 -10.32 -4.86
CA ARG A 231 -5.29 -9.21 -4.62
C ARG A 231 -4.92 -8.35 -3.42
N ALA A 232 -5.23 -7.07 -3.49
CA ALA A 232 -5.09 -6.08 -2.43
C ALA A 232 -6.33 -5.17 -2.41
N ARG A 233 -6.62 -4.54 -1.26
CA ARG A 233 -7.80 -3.70 -1.07
C ARG A 233 -7.42 -2.38 -0.40
N PRO A 234 -7.27 -1.27 -1.15
CA PRO A 234 -7.04 0.03 -0.53
C PRO A 234 -8.33 0.52 0.15
N ILE A 235 -8.15 1.22 1.26
CA ILE A 235 -9.21 1.88 2.00
C ILE A 235 -8.80 3.34 2.16
N ALA A 236 -9.63 4.27 1.65
CA ALA A 236 -9.42 5.70 1.86
C ALA A 236 -10.72 6.47 1.72
N GLY A 237 -10.74 7.64 2.33
CA GLY A 237 -11.93 8.46 2.48
C GLY A 237 -12.90 7.92 3.51
N THR A 238 -13.41 8.82 4.33
CA THR A 238 -14.17 8.49 5.52
C THR A 238 -15.30 9.49 5.72
N ARG A 239 -16.52 9.01 5.95
CA ARG A 239 -17.60 9.82 6.53
C ARG A 239 -18.15 9.15 7.76
N PRO A 240 -18.64 9.91 8.76
CA PRO A 240 -19.40 9.31 9.84
C PRO A 240 -20.65 8.61 9.30
N ARG A 241 -21.23 7.69 10.06
CA ARG A 241 -22.56 7.14 9.77
C ARG A 241 -23.64 8.15 10.16
N GLY A 242 -24.71 8.22 9.38
CA GLY A 242 -25.88 9.01 9.72
C GLY A 242 -26.64 8.41 10.90
N ARG A 243 -27.32 9.25 11.69
CA ARG A 243 -28.20 8.78 12.78
C ARG A 243 -29.51 8.22 12.24
N ARG A 244 -29.87 8.59 11.02
CA ARG A 244 -31.06 8.11 10.26
C ARG A 244 -30.63 7.63 8.87
N GLU A 245 -31.42 6.77 8.25
CA GLU A 245 -31.12 6.21 6.91
C GLU A 245 -30.97 7.31 5.85
N GLU A 246 -31.84 8.31 5.85
CA GLU A 246 -31.75 9.46 4.92
C GLU A 246 -30.44 10.24 5.08
N GLU A 247 -30.00 10.44 6.33
CA GLU A 247 -28.74 11.12 6.66
C GLU A 247 -27.54 10.26 6.23
N ASP A 248 -27.62 8.94 6.42
CA ASP A 248 -26.58 7.99 6.01
C ASP A 248 -26.43 7.93 4.49
N LEU A 249 -27.54 7.97 3.75
CA LEU A 249 -27.54 8.05 2.29
C LEU A 249 -27.05 9.41 1.78
N ALA A 250 -27.31 10.50 2.50
CA ALA A 250 -26.76 11.81 2.18
C ALA A 250 -25.24 11.84 2.36
N LEU A 251 -24.73 11.29 3.47
CA LEU A 251 -23.30 11.15 3.76
C LEU A 251 -22.60 10.23 2.75
N GLU A 252 -23.26 9.16 2.31
CA GLU A 252 -22.75 8.29 1.24
C GLU A 252 -22.64 9.05 -0.09
N ARG A 253 -23.69 9.78 -0.48
CA ARG A 253 -23.66 10.60 -1.70
C ARG A 253 -22.60 11.70 -1.61
N GLU A 254 -22.42 12.28 -0.43
CA GLU A 254 -21.36 13.27 -0.18
C GLU A 254 -19.97 12.64 -0.33
N LEU A 255 -19.72 11.48 0.27
CA LEU A 255 -18.46 10.75 0.15
C LEU A 255 -18.16 10.38 -1.31
N LEU A 256 -19.17 9.85 -2.02
CA LEU A 256 -19.05 9.45 -3.43
C LEU A 256 -18.93 10.63 -4.39
N SER A 257 -19.40 11.82 -4.02
CA SER A 257 -19.32 13.01 -4.88
C SER A 257 -18.14 13.92 -4.52
N SER A 258 -17.50 13.72 -3.37
CA SER A 258 -16.36 14.53 -2.92
C SER A 258 -15.17 14.37 -3.87
N PRO A 259 -14.77 15.44 -4.60
CA PRO A 259 -13.63 15.37 -5.51
C PRO A 259 -12.33 15.02 -4.79
N LYS A 260 -12.14 15.57 -3.59
CA LYS A 260 -10.97 15.30 -2.73
C LYS A 260 -10.85 13.82 -2.37
N GLU A 261 -11.92 13.23 -1.82
CA GLU A 261 -11.90 11.83 -1.34
C GLU A 261 -11.71 10.84 -2.50
N ARG A 262 -12.34 11.12 -3.66
CA ARG A 262 -12.15 10.33 -4.86
C ARG A 262 -10.74 10.42 -5.42
N ALA A 263 -10.14 11.61 -5.40
CA ALA A 263 -8.78 11.84 -5.87
C ALA A 263 -7.77 11.08 -5.01
N GLU A 264 -7.88 11.20 -3.68
CA GLU A 264 -7.05 10.47 -2.73
C GLU A 264 -7.21 8.96 -2.89
N HIS A 265 -8.45 8.47 -2.95
CA HIS A 265 -8.70 7.04 -3.12
C HIS A 265 -8.18 6.53 -4.47
N ALA A 266 -8.37 7.26 -5.56
CA ALA A 266 -7.86 6.89 -6.88
C ALA A 266 -6.34 6.76 -6.91
N MET A 267 -5.64 7.70 -6.27
CA MET A 267 -4.19 7.64 -6.11
C MET A 267 -3.74 6.35 -5.42
N LEU A 268 -4.44 5.91 -4.37
CA LEU A 268 -4.13 4.65 -3.69
C LEU A 268 -4.44 3.42 -4.55
N VAL A 269 -5.51 3.47 -5.36
CA VAL A 269 -5.79 2.41 -6.34
C VAL A 269 -4.66 2.32 -7.36
N ASP A 270 -4.22 3.46 -7.92
CA ASP A 270 -3.13 3.49 -8.90
C ASP A 270 -1.79 3.04 -8.31
N LEU A 271 -1.51 3.41 -7.06
CA LEU A 271 -0.34 2.93 -6.32
C LEU A 271 -0.34 1.41 -6.15
N LEU A 272 -1.48 0.83 -5.76
CA LEU A 272 -1.59 -0.63 -5.66
C LEU A 272 -1.54 -1.32 -7.03
N ARG A 273 -2.15 -0.74 -8.07
CA ARG A 273 -2.02 -1.27 -9.43
C ARG A 273 -0.56 -1.32 -9.86
N ASN A 274 0.23 -0.28 -9.55
CA ASN A 274 1.65 -0.23 -9.85
C ASN A 274 2.41 -1.34 -9.12
N ASP A 275 2.17 -1.51 -7.82
CA ASP A 275 2.84 -2.55 -7.03
C ASP A 275 2.45 -3.97 -7.49
N LEU A 276 1.20 -4.18 -7.93
CA LEU A 276 0.78 -5.46 -8.51
C LEU A 276 1.40 -5.68 -9.91
N ALA A 277 1.45 -4.64 -10.76
CA ALA A 277 1.95 -4.71 -12.13
C ALA A 277 3.42 -5.12 -12.24
N ARG A 278 4.24 -4.84 -11.20
CA ARG A 278 5.63 -5.31 -11.11
C ARG A 278 5.77 -6.84 -11.13
N VAL A 279 4.77 -7.56 -10.63
CA VAL A 279 4.80 -9.03 -10.48
C VAL A 279 3.67 -9.74 -11.24
N ALA A 280 2.67 -9.01 -11.72
CA ALA A 280 1.55 -9.56 -12.47
C ALA A 280 1.93 -9.87 -13.93
N LEU A 281 1.15 -10.75 -14.54
CA LEU A 281 1.14 -10.97 -15.97
C LEU A 281 0.54 -9.71 -16.64
N PRO A 282 1.11 -9.26 -17.77
CA PRO A 282 0.67 -8.05 -18.44
C PRO A 282 -0.83 -8.03 -18.77
N GLY A 283 -1.48 -6.88 -18.51
CA GLY A 283 -2.89 -6.65 -18.79
C GLY A 283 -3.86 -7.43 -17.89
N THR A 284 -3.37 -8.10 -16.84
CA THR A 284 -4.22 -8.83 -15.90
C THR A 284 -4.59 -8.02 -14.65
N VAL A 285 -3.91 -6.90 -14.40
CA VAL A 285 -4.19 -6.02 -13.28
C VAL A 285 -5.48 -5.25 -13.53
N ARG A 286 -6.50 -5.47 -12.69
CA ARG A 286 -7.85 -4.87 -12.81
C ARG A 286 -8.40 -4.49 -11.45
N VAL A 287 -9.41 -3.61 -11.44
CA VAL A 287 -10.05 -3.11 -10.22
C VAL A 287 -11.50 -3.61 -10.19
N ARG A 288 -11.75 -4.74 -9.52
CA ARG A 288 -13.07 -5.40 -9.56
C ARG A 288 -14.17 -4.59 -8.88
N GLU A 289 -13.82 -3.92 -7.82
CA GLU A 289 -14.67 -3.04 -7.04
C GLU A 289 -13.99 -1.68 -7.05
N LEU A 290 -14.65 -0.65 -7.57
CA LEU A 290 -14.08 0.70 -7.65
C LEU A 290 -15.00 1.71 -6.96
N PHE A 291 -14.45 2.48 -6.01
CA PHE A 291 -15.21 3.44 -5.19
C PHE A 291 -16.44 2.81 -4.52
N THR A 292 -16.31 1.57 -4.03
CA THR A 292 -17.39 0.90 -3.30
C THR A 292 -17.45 1.47 -1.89
N VAL A 293 -18.63 1.92 -1.47
CA VAL A 293 -18.82 2.39 -0.08
C VAL A 293 -19.01 1.18 0.82
N GLU A 294 -18.02 0.90 1.66
CA GLU A 294 -18.15 -0.05 2.76
C GLU A 294 -18.57 0.69 4.03
N ARG A 295 -19.71 0.29 4.60
CA ARG A 295 -20.23 0.88 5.84
C ARG A 295 -19.69 0.12 7.04
N TYR A 296 -18.96 0.85 7.86
CA TYR A 296 -18.55 0.42 9.19
C TYR A 296 -19.55 0.99 10.22
N ALA A 297 -19.29 0.74 11.49
CA ALA A 297 -20.21 1.12 12.55
C ALA A 297 -20.38 2.62 12.75
N HIS A 298 -19.28 3.37 12.71
CA HIS A 298 -19.27 4.83 12.89
C HIS A 298 -18.91 5.57 11.66
N VAL A 299 -18.33 4.88 10.69
CA VAL A 299 -17.85 5.47 9.48
C VAL A 299 -18.25 4.65 8.28
N MET A 300 -18.21 5.25 7.11
CA MET A 300 -18.20 4.55 5.83
C MET A 300 -16.92 4.94 5.08
N HIS A 301 -16.35 3.99 4.36
CA HIS A 301 -15.11 4.18 3.60
C HIS A 301 -15.32 3.91 2.12
N LEU A 302 -14.55 4.61 1.26
CA LEU A 302 -14.37 4.12 -0.10
C LEU A 302 -13.35 2.98 -0.07
N VAL A 303 -13.72 1.88 -0.71
CA VAL A 303 -12.92 0.67 -0.84
C VAL A 303 -12.88 0.29 -2.29
N SER A 304 -11.71 -0.16 -2.74
CA SER A 304 -11.56 -0.81 -4.03
C SER A 304 -10.91 -2.19 -3.85
N GLU A 305 -11.01 -3.06 -4.85
CA GLU A 305 -10.25 -4.33 -4.89
C GLU A 305 -9.45 -4.39 -6.18
N VAL A 306 -8.12 -4.37 -6.04
CA VAL A 306 -7.18 -4.55 -7.15
C VAL A 306 -6.73 -6.00 -7.17
N GLU A 307 -6.84 -6.67 -8.32
CA GLU A 307 -6.35 -8.04 -8.49
C GLU A 307 -5.57 -8.21 -9.78
N GLY A 308 -4.73 -9.24 -9.82
CA GLY A 308 -3.99 -9.67 -11.00
C GLY A 308 -3.62 -11.15 -10.93
N TYR A 309 -3.06 -11.66 -12.03
CA TYR A 309 -2.53 -13.03 -12.09
C TYR A 309 -1.01 -12.97 -12.16
N THR A 310 -0.30 -13.85 -11.46
CA THR A 310 1.16 -13.85 -11.35
C THR A 310 1.72 -15.27 -11.44
N ARG A 311 2.96 -15.38 -11.92
CA ARG A 311 3.81 -16.58 -11.80
C ARG A 311 4.89 -16.42 -10.73
N ALA A 312 4.94 -15.26 -10.07
CA ALA A 312 5.95 -14.93 -9.08
C ALA A 312 5.79 -15.76 -7.80
N SER A 313 6.92 -16.05 -7.17
CA SER A 313 6.99 -16.65 -5.82
C SER A 313 6.36 -15.73 -4.77
N LEU A 314 6.07 -16.28 -3.60
CA LEU A 314 5.58 -15.48 -2.47
C LEU A 314 6.55 -14.33 -2.11
N GLY A 315 7.86 -14.60 -2.10
CA GLY A 315 8.87 -13.60 -1.78
C GLY A 315 8.89 -12.43 -2.78
N GLN A 316 8.73 -12.71 -4.08
CA GLN A 316 8.64 -11.67 -5.10
C GLN A 316 7.36 -10.83 -4.96
N VAL A 317 6.21 -11.47 -4.70
CA VAL A 317 4.94 -10.75 -4.46
C VAL A 317 5.04 -9.88 -3.21
N PHE A 318 5.61 -10.42 -2.13
CA PHE A 318 5.83 -9.69 -0.89
C PHE A 318 6.76 -8.48 -1.10
N ALA A 319 7.90 -8.67 -1.75
CA ALA A 319 8.87 -7.60 -2.04
C ALA A 319 8.25 -6.43 -2.82
N SER A 320 7.27 -6.70 -3.68
CA SER A 320 6.58 -5.67 -4.45
C SER A 320 5.57 -4.88 -3.62
N LEU A 321 4.83 -5.56 -2.74
CA LEU A 321 3.68 -5.00 -2.01
C LEU A 321 4.04 -4.47 -0.63
N PHE A 322 5.14 -4.94 -0.03
CA PHE A 322 5.55 -4.58 1.33
C PHE A 322 6.58 -3.45 1.35
N PRO A 323 6.49 -2.49 2.29
CA PRO A 323 5.31 -2.20 3.13
C PRO A 323 4.17 -1.60 2.31
N GLY A 324 2.95 -1.62 2.85
CA GLY A 324 1.76 -1.17 2.12
C GLY A 324 1.85 0.30 1.72
N GLY A 325 1.63 0.62 0.45
CA GLY A 325 1.69 2.00 -0.05
C GLY A 325 0.68 2.94 0.63
N THR A 326 -0.49 2.42 1.03
CA THR A 326 -1.58 3.17 1.69
C THR A 326 -1.21 3.70 3.07
N ILE A 327 -0.29 3.03 3.78
CA ILE A 327 0.14 3.40 5.14
C ILE A 327 1.59 3.89 5.21
N THR A 328 2.26 4.02 4.07
CA THR A 328 3.57 4.66 3.97
C THR A 328 3.43 5.96 3.18
N GLY A 329 3.10 5.86 1.90
CA GLY A 329 2.93 6.99 0.99
C GLY A 329 3.54 6.70 -0.38
N ALA A 330 3.64 7.73 -1.21
CA ALA A 330 4.19 7.65 -2.57
C ALA A 330 5.14 8.82 -2.88
N PRO A 331 6.27 8.62 -3.58
CA PRO A 331 6.88 7.34 -3.93
C PRO A 331 7.46 6.57 -2.73
N LYS A 332 7.32 5.24 -2.71
CA LYS A 332 7.64 4.40 -1.52
C LYS A 332 9.06 4.61 -0.97
N SER A 333 10.08 4.67 -1.82
CA SER A 333 11.48 4.80 -1.40
C SER A 333 11.77 6.14 -0.72
N THR A 334 11.42 7.25 -1.34
CA THR A 334 11.65 8.61 -0.79
C THR A 334 10.80 8.89 0.44
N VAL A 335 9.58 8.33 0.47
CA VAL A 335 8.71 8.42 1.65
C VAL A 335 9.29 7.69 2.84
N MET A 336 9.87 6.51 2.64
CA MET A 336 10.51 5.75 3.72
C MET A 336 11.78 6.43 4.25
N GLU A 337 12.54 7.12 3.40
CA GLU A 337 13.62 8.03 3.82
C GLU A 337 13.09 9.17 4.70
N ALA A 338 12.01 9.84 4.28
CA ALA A 338 11.38 10.91 5.04
C ALA A 338 10.82 10.42 6.39
N ILE A 339 10.22 9.23 6.44
CA ILE A 339 9.75 8.60 7.68
C ILE A 339 10.94 8.40 8.63
N ARG A 340 12.05 7.83 8.15
CA ARG A 340 13.25 7.60 8.96
C ARG A 340 13.86 8.90 9.50
N GLU A 341 13.75 10.00 8.75
CA GLU A 341 14.27 11.31 9.16
C GLU A 341 13.36 12.01 10.19
N LEU A 342 12.04 11.85 10.05
CA LEU A 342 11.04 12.61 10.82
C LEU A 342 10.55 11.86 12.06
N GLU A 343 10.54 10.53 12.06
CA GLU A 343 10.17 9.73 13.22
C GLU A 343 11.40 9.48 14.11
N PRO A 344 11.33 9.68 15.43
CA PRO A 344 12.50 9.54 16.30
C PRO A 344 12.81 8.08 16.68
N VAL A 345 11.93 7.13 16.32
CA VAL A 345 11.96 5.76 16.81
C VAL A 345 11.56 4.77 15.71
N PRO A 346 12.04 3.51 15.75
CA PRO A 346 11.56 2.47 14.85
C PRO A 346 10.08 2.15 15.09
N ARG A 347 9.41 1.70 14.02
CA ARG A 347 7.99 1.33 14.04
C ARG A 347 7.78 -0.08 14.61
N GLY A 348 8.72 -0.99 14.38
CA GLY A 348 8.57 -2.39 14.75
C GLY A 348 7.45 -3.06 13.96
N ALA A 349 6.54 -3.76 14.63
CA ALA A 349 5.37 -4.37 14.02
C ALA A 349 4.41 -3.35 13.40
N TYR A 350 4.36 -2.08 13.86
CA TYR A 350 3.46 -1.08 13.28
C TYR A 350 3.76 -0.85 11.80
N THR A 351 2.73 -0.92 10.96
CA THR A 351 2.84 -0.90 9.47
C THR A 351 3.66 -2.04 8.85
N GLY A 352 4.06 -3.02 9.66
CA GLY A 352 4.47 -4.34 9.22
C GLY A 352 3.27 -5.17 8.75
N SER A 353 3.41 -6.49 8.79
CA SER A 353 2.38 -7.41 8.30
C SER A 353 2.30 -8.68 9.13
N LEU A 354 1.09 -9.12 9.48
CA LEU A 354 0.80 -10.40 10.14
C LEU A 354 -0.06 -11.25 9.20
N GLY A 355 0.20 -12.56 9.16
CA GLY A 355 -0.55 -13.44 8.28
C GLY A 355 -0.16 -14.92 8.39
N TYR A 356 -0.57 -15.67 7.38
CA TYR A 356 -0.25 -17.10 7.25
C TYR A 356 0.11 -17.48 5.82
N VAL A 357 0.77 -18.64 5.70
CA VAL A 357 1.04 -19.34 4.43
C VAL A 357 0.66 -20.81 4.63
N SER A 358 -0.21 -21.32 3.76
CA SER A 358 -0.77 -22.68 3.85
C SER A 358 -1.01 -23.28 2.46
N GLY A 359 -1.51 -24.51 2.42
CA GLY A 359 -2.02 -25.14 1.20
C GLY A 359 -3.17 -24.39 0.52
N ARG A 360 -3.90 -23.55 1.28
CA ARG A 360 -4.97 -22.68 0.75
C ARG A 360 -4.46 -21.35 0.19
N GLY A 361 -3.15 -21.09 0.28
CA GLY A 361 -2.52 -19.84 -0.12
C GLY A 361 -2.01 -19.03 1.07
N ALA A 362 -1.76 -17.74 0.82
CA ALA A 362 -1.25 -16.78 1.80
C ALA A 362 -2.18 -15.57 1.92
N ASP A 363 -2.37 -15.06 3.14
CA ASP A 363 -3.15 -13.85 3.44
C ASP A 363 -2.41 -13.04 4.51
N PHE A 364 -2.09 -11.79 4.17
CA PHE A 364 -1.26 -10.90 4.96
C PHE A 364 -1.98 -9.57 5.15
N ASN A 365 -2.04 -9.08 6.39
CA ASN A 365 -2.64 -7.80 6.73
C ASN A 365 -1.60 -6.68 6.80
N ILE A 366 -2.07 -5.46 7.06
CA ILE A 366 -1.22 -4.34 7.45
C ILE A 366 -1.37 -4.14 8.96
N LEU A 367 -0.29 -4.14 9.73
CA LEU A 367 -0.34 -4.02 11.20
C LEU A 367 -0.57 -2.58 11.66
N ILE A 368 -1.82 -2.13 11.55
CA ILE A 368 -2.36 -0.89 12.10
C ILE A 368 -3.46 -1.20 13.11
N ARG A 369 -3.82 -0.25 13.98
CA ARG A 369 -4.79 -0.50 15.08
C ARG A 369 -4.42 -1.76 15.90
N SER A 370 -3.13 -1.91 16.17
CA SER A 370 -2.53 -3.13 16.72
C SER A 370 -1.54 -2.77 17.83
N PHE A 371 -1.36 -3.67 18.80
CA PHE A 371 -0.31 -3.56 19.81
C PHE A 371 0.88 -4.44 19.44
N GLN A 372 2.06 -4.02 19.87
CA GLN A 372 3.23 -4.86 20.00
C GLN A 372 3.73 -4.79 21.43
N GLN A 373 4.29 -5.87 21.94
CA GLN A 373 4.88 -5.93 23.27
C GLN A 373 6.33 -6.38 23.15
N VAL A 374 7.21 -5.73 23.90
CA VAL A 374 8.61 -6.10 24.06
C VAL A 374 8.95 -6.02 25.55
N GLY A 375 9.35 -7.14 26.13
CA GLY A 375 9.51 -7.28 27.58
C GLY A 375 8.23 -6.91 28.31
N GLU A 376 8.32 -5.89 29.17
CA GLU A 376 7.20 -5.37 29.95
C GLU A 376 6.52 -4.15 29.29
N GLU A 377 6.98 -3.69 28.14
CA GLU A 377 6.41 -2.50 27.49
C GLU A 377 5.41 -2.88 26.40
N VAL A 378 4.21 -2.29 26.46
CA VAL A 378 3.24 -2.40 25.37
C VAL A 378 3.30 -1.12 24.55
N LEU A 379 3.54 -1.25 23.26
CA LEU A 379 3.69 -0.17 22.30
C LEU A 379 2.56 -0.23 21.28
N PHE A 380 2.10 0.93 20.84
CA PHE A 380 1.25 1.06 19.66
C PHE A 380 1.45 2.43 19.03
N SER A 381 1.14 2.54 17.73
CA SER A 381 1.31 3.79 17.00
C SER A 381 0.04 4.15 16.22
N ALA A 382 -0.10 5.45 15.96
CA ALA A 382 -1.11 5.98 15.08
C ALA A 382 -0.50 7.08 14.19
N GLY A 383 -0.98 7.17 12.95
CA GLY A 383 -0.45 8.08 11.96
C GLY A 383 -1.51 8.64 11.02
N ALA A 384 -1.13 9.68 10.29
CA ALA A 384 -1.98 10.39 9.36
C ALA A 384 -1.26 10.60 8.02
N GLY A 385 -2.02 10.46 6.92
CA GLY A 385 -1.52 10.64 5.56
C GLY A 385 -1.40 12.12 5.23
N ILE A 386 -0.17 12.64 5.30
CA ILE A 386 0.08 14.06 5.10
C ILE A 386 0.15 14.38 3.61
N VAL A 387 -0.72 15.28 3.16
CA VAL A 387 -0.78 15.83 1.80
C VAL A 387 -0.58 17.36 1.83
N ILE A 388 -0.47 18.00 0.67
CA ILE A 388 -0.25 19.45 0.61
C ILE A 388 -1.34 20.26 1.32
N GLY A 389 -2.59 19.78 1.26
CA GLY A 389 -3.76 20.41 1.89
C GLY A 389 -3.98 20.05 3.36
N SER A 390 -3.08 19.28 3.99
CA SER A 390 -3.18 18.89 5.39
C SER A 390 -3.05 20.09 6.33
N GLU A 391 -3.88 20.13 7.38
CA GLU A 391 -3.78 21.11 8.45
C GLU A 391 -3.12 20.43 9.67
N PRO A 392 -1.93 20.87 10.13
CA PRO A 392 -1.16 20.15 11.15
C PRO A 392 -1.94 19.73 12.39
N GLU A 393 -2.80 20.60 12.92
CA GLU A 393 -3.58 20.31 14.11
C GLU A 393 -4.66 19.25 13.86
N ALA A 394 -5.32 19.31 12.71
CA ALA A 394 -6.29 18.32 12.28
C ALA A 394 -5.65 16.94 12.10
N GLU A 395 -4.47 16.87 11.49
CA GLU A 395 -3.75 15.62 11.31
C GLU A 395 -3.33 15.02 12.66
N TYR A 396 -2.84 15.84 13.59
CA TYR A 396 -2.53 15.37 14.94
C TYR A 396 -3.78 14.83 15.63
N ARG A 397 -4.92 15.54 15.58
CA ARG A 397 -6.20 15.04 16.11
C ARG A 397 -6.64 13.73 15.46
N GLU A 398 -6.44 13.58 14.16
CA GLU A 398 -6.74 12.34 13.44
C GLU A 398 -5.94 11.15 13.97
N THR A 399 -4.65 11.34 14.29
CA THR A 399 -3.85 10.28 14.90
C THR A 399 -4.43 9.83 16.26
N LEU A 400 -4.93 10.77 17.07
CA LEU A 400 -5.56 10.46 18.36
C LEU A 400 -6.89 9.70 18.17
N HIS A 401 -7.71 10.13 17.21
CA HIS A 401 -8.94 9.40 16.85
C HIS A 401 -8.64 7.98 16.34
N LYS A 402 -7.56 7.80 15.57
CA LYS A 402 -7.11 6.47 15.12
C LYS A 402 -6.59 5.61 16.29
N ALA A 403 -5.97 6.22 17.30
CA ALA A 403 -5.54 5.55 18.51
C ALA A 403 -6.69 5.17 19.46
N GLU A 404 -7.86 5.82 19.35
CA GLU A 404 -8.96 5.69 20.30
C GLU A 404 -9.44 4.24 20.51
N SER A 405 -9.49 3.42 19.46
CA SER A 405 -9.87 2.00 19.59
C SER A 405 -8.90 1.21 20.46
N LEU A 406 -7.61 1.55 20.44
CA LEU A 406 -6.58 0.95 21.28
C LEU A 406 -6.62 1.53 22.69
N LEU A 407 -6.86 2.83 22.84
CA LEU A 407 -7.05 3.48 24.13
C LEU A 407 -8.28 2.91 24.87
N LEU A 408 -9.37 2.63 24.16
CA LEU A 408 -10.56 1.96 24.71
C LEU A 408 -10.22 0.54 25.20
N ALA A 409 -9.42 -0.21 24.44
CA ALA A 409 -8.91 -1.49 24.90
C ALA A 409 -8.02 -1.37 26.16
N LEU A 410 -7.59 -0.16 26.52
CA LEU A 410 -6.86 0.17 27.75
C LEU A 410 -7.69 0.93 28.81
N ASP A 411 -9.04 0.88 28.72
CA ASP A 411 -9.97 1.62 29.62
C ASP A 411 -9.76 3.15 29.61
N ARG A 412 -9.25 3.69 28.50
CA ARG A 412 -8.89 5.12 28.31
C ARG A 412 -9.52 5.76 27.07
N GLY A 413 -10.43 5.06 26.41
CA GLY A 413 -11.15 5.53 25.20
C GLY A 413 -12.65 5.31 25.32
N MET A 414 -13.42 5.81 24.34
CA MET A 414 -14.88 5.70 24.33
C MET A 414 -15.39 4.54 23.44
N PRO A 415 -16.48 3.84 23.81
CA PRO A 415 -16.97 2.67 23.06
C PRO A 415 -17.42 2.98 21.64
N GLY A 416 -17.12 2.06 20.71
CA GLY A 416 -17.70 2.03 19.38
C GLY A 416 -18.79 0.93 19.16
N ALA A 417 -19.55 0.99 18.06
CA ALA A 417 -20.71 0.18 17.70
C ALA A 417 -20.41 -0.80 16.54
N LYS A 418 -21.42 -1.47 15.96
CA LYS A 418 -21.26 -2.60 15.01
C LYS A 418 -21.60 -2.30 13.53
N PRO A 419 -20.91 -2.92 12.55
CA PRO A 419 -21.01 -2.62 11.10
C PRO A 419 -22.10 -3.40 10.30
N GLU A 420 -22.41 -3.02 9.04
CA GLU A 420 -23.32 -3.71 8.06
C GLU A 420 -22.76 -3.91 6.61
N THR A 421 -23.24 -4.92 5.86
CA THR A 421 -22.67 -5.36 4.55
C THR A 421 -22.89 -4.39 3.38
N PRO A 422 -21.91 -4.29 2.44
CA PRO A 422 -21.96 -3.42 1.26
C PRO A 422 -22.85 -3.95 0.12
N ARG A 423 -23.23 -3.05 -0.78
CA ARG A 423 -23.77 -3.33 -2.13
C ARG A 423 -22.75 -2.85 -3.16
N VAL A 424 -22.49 -3.66 -4.19
CA VAL A 424 -21.51 -3.35 -5.25
C VAL A 424 -22.01 -2.16 -6.08
N SER A 425 -21.16 -1.15 -6.29
CA SER A 425 -21.50 0.06 -7.06
C SER A 425 -20.94 0.05 -8.49
N ALA A 426 -19.66 -0.33 -8.68
CA ALA A 426 -18.99 -0.30 -9.99
C ALA A 426 -17.75 -1.21 -10.08
N SER A 427 -17.29 -1.47 -11.30
CA SER A 427 -16.05 -2.20 -11.62
C SER A 427 -15.23 -1.47 -12.69
N TRP A 428 -13.90 -1.61 -12.67
CA TRP A 428 -12.99 -1.06 -13.67
C TRP A 428 -11.99 -2.12 -14.15
N ALA A 429 -11.72 -2.13 -15.44
CA ALA A 429 -10.65 -2.90 -16.04
C ALA A 429 -9.86 -1.96 -16.96
N PRO A 430 -8.55 -2.23 -17.17
CA PRO A 430 -7.84 -1.52 -18.22
C PRO A 430 -8.63 -1.67 -19.52
N PRO A 431 -8.81 -0.58 -20.30
CA PRO A 431 -9.47 -0.67 -21.59
C PRO A 431 -8.77 -1.77 -22.41
N PRO A 432 -9.52 -2.67 -23.08
CA PRO A 432 -8.88 -3.65 -23.94
C PRO A 432 -8.08 -2.90 -25.00
N PRO A 433 -6.85 -3.36 -25.32
CA PRO A 433 -6.04 -2.69 -26.32
C PRO A 433 -6.82 -2.65 -27.63
N SER A 434 -7.00 -1.45 -28.19
CA SER A 434 -7.70 -1.28 -29.47
C SER A 434 -6.97 -2.04 -30.58
N ARG A 435 -5.63 -2.15 -30.46
CA ARG A 435 -4.73 -2.91 -31.35
C ARG A 435 -3.49 -3.40 -30.59
N ARG A 436 -2.79 -4.40 -31.15
CA ARG A 436 -1.48 -4.84 -30.64
C ARG A 436 -0.36 -4.36 -31.56
N VAL A 437 0.61 -3.64 -31.01
CA VAL A 437 1.74 -3.04 -31.73
C VAL A 437 3.03 -3.73 -31.28
N ARG A 438 3.77 -4.32 -32.23
CA ARG A 438 5.09 -4.89 -31.94
C ARG A 438 6.13 -3.78 -31.91
N ALA A 439 6.49 -3.35 -30.71
CA ALA A 439 7.57 -2.39 -30.46
C ALA A 439 8.55 -2.96 -29.43
N ARG A 440 9.82 -2.58 -29.51
CA ARG A 440 10.80 -2.79 -28.44
C ARG A 440 11.00 -1.46 -27.74
N VAL A 441 10.35 -1.31 -26.60
CA VAL A 441 10.31 -0.07 -25.83
C VAL A 441 11.34 -0.15 -24.72
N LEU A 442 12.18 0.87 -24.65
CA LEU A 442 13.00 1.14 -23.48
C LEU A 442 12.22 2.08 -22.56
N PHE A 443 12.05 1.70 -21.30
CA PHE A 443 11.34 2.50 -20.30
C PHE A 443 12.32 2.94 -19.21
N LEU A 444 12.56 4.24 -19.09
CA LEU A 444 13.39 4.82 -18.04
C LEU A 444 12.53 5.02 -16.78
N GLU A 445 12.80 4.21 -15.76
CA GLU A 445 12.14 4.27 -14.45
C GLU A 445 12.81 5.30 -13.55
N ASN A 446 12.04 6.29 -13.11
CA ASN A 446 12.54 7.39 -12.28
C ASN A 446 12.06 7.26 -10.82
N ARG A 447 11.96 6.02 -10.32
CA ARG A 447 11.57 5.68 -8.95
C ARG A 447 10.17 6.18 -8.56
N ASP A 448 9.24 6.10 -9.50
CA ASP A 448 7.87 6.54 -9.28
C ASP A 448 6.95 5.41 -8.80
N SER A 449 5.83 5.81 -8.21
CA SER A 449 4.79 4.93 -7.70
C SER A 449 3.69 4.59 -8.71
N PHE A 450 3.79 5.05 -9.96
CA PHE A 450 2.81 4.80 -11.03
C PHE A 450 3.43 4.23 -12.32
N SER A 451 4.74 4.28 -12.50
CA SER A 451 5.45 3.80 -13.69
C SER A 451 5.06 2.41 -14.19
N TYR A 452 4.86 1.44 -13.29
CA TYR A 452 4.54 0.07 -13.72
C TYR A 452 3.12 -0.07 -14.27
N ASN A 453 2.23 0.89 -14.02
CA ASN A 453 0.94 0.96 -14.72
C ASN A 453 1.15 1.31 -16.21
N LEU A 454 2.09 2.21 -16.53
CA LEU A 454 2.49 2.49 -17.93
C LEU A 454 3.13 1.26 -18.57
N VAL A 455 4.05 0.60 -17.86
CA VAL A 455 4.72 -0.62 -18.33
C VAL A 455 3.71 -1.73 -18.60
N ASP A 456 2.71 -1.91 -17.73
CA ASP A 456 1.63 -2.87 -17.92
C ASP A 456 0.81 -2.54 -19.18
N TYR A 457 0.45 -1.27 -19.39
CA TYR A 457 -0.29 -0.85 -20.59
C TYR A 457 0.51 -1.08 -21.87
N LEU A 458 1.79 -0.69 -21.90
CA LEU A 458 2.67 -0.91 -23.04
C LEU A 458 2.81 -2.40 -23.37
N ARG A 459 2.98 -3.26 -22.36
CA ARG A 459 3.04 -4.72 -22.54
C ARG A 459 1.70 -5.31 -22.97
N ALA A 460 0.58 -4.79 -22.45
CA ALA A 460 -0.77 -5.19 -22.86
C ALA A 460 -1.05 -4.83 -24.33
N LEU A 461 -0.52 -3.70 -24.80
CA LEU A 461 -0.50 -3.30 -26.20
C LEU A 461 0.44 -4.16 -27.06
N GLY A 462 1.19 -5.10 -26.49
CA GLY A 462 2.04 -6.03 -27.23
C GLY A 462 3.49 -5.59 -27.41
N ALA A 463 3.91 -4.49 -26.78
CA ALA A 463 5.31 -4.08 -26.77
C ALA A 463 6.16 -4.99 -25.87
N GLU A 464 7.39 -5.27 -26.31
CA GLU A 464 8.46 -5.77 -25.45
C GLU A 464 9.03 -4.56 -24.70
N VAL A 465 8.88 -4.54 -23.37
CA VAL A 465 9.32 -3.40 -22.53
C VAL A 465 10.49 -3.81 -21.65
N VAL A 466 11.64 -3.19 -21.88
CA VAL A 466 12.83 -3.27 -21.02
C VAL A 466 12.85 -2.03 -20.12
N VAL A 467 12.86 -2.24 -18.81
CA VAL A 467 12.90 -1.17 -17.81
C VAL A 467 14.34 -0.98 -17.35
N VAL A 468 14.82 0.26 -17.32
CA VAL A 468 16.16 0.66 -16.85
C VAL A 468 16.02 1.75 -15.79
N ASP A 469 16.90 1.74 -14.78
CA ASP A 469 16.86 2.76 -13.72
C ASP A 469 17.48 4.08 -14.21
N GLN A 470 16.96 5.21 -13.73
CA GLN A 470 17.43 6.55 -14.07
C GLN A 470 18.93 6.80 -13.86
N GLU A 471 19.62 6.00 -13.03
CA GLU A 471 21.06 6.15 -12.79
C GLU A 471 21.92 5.46 -13.87
N GLU A 472 21.33 4.57 -14.68
CA GLU A 472 22.03 3.86 -15.75
C GLU A 472 22.34 4.78 -16.94
N PRO A 473 23.50 4.60 -17.63
CA PRO A 473 23.85 5.41 -18.79
C PRO A 473 22.98 5.08 -20.02
N PRO A 474 22.73 6.06 -20.91
CA PRO A 474 21.87 5.88 -22.08
C PRO A 474 22.38 4.84 -23.06
N ARG A 475 21.52 3.85 -23.35
CA ARG A 475 21.77 2.76 -24.32
C ARG A 475 20.53 2.51 -25.18
N LEU A 476 20.44 3.19 -26.32
CA LEU A 476 19.26 3.18 -27.19
C LEU A 476 19.25 2.06 -28.23
N HIS A 477 20.42 1.47 -28.49
CA HIS A 477 20.58 0.50 -29.57
C HIS A 477 19.67 -0.73 -29.40
N GLY A 478 18.98 -1.11 -30.48
CA GLY A 478 18.09 -2.26 -30.51
C GLY A 478 16.66 -1.99 -30.03
N PHE A 479 16.34 -0.74 -29.67
CA PHE A 479 14.99 -0.31 -29.27
C PHE A 479 14.37 0.57 -30.36
N SER A 480 13.04 0.53 -30.46
CA SER A 480 12.28 1.38 -31.39
C SER A 480 11.72 2.64 -30.75
N HIS A 481 11.53 2.64 -29.42
CA HIS A 481 10.96 3.77 -28.68
C HIS A 481 11.65 3.91 -27.33
N LEU A 482 11.70 5.15 -26.83
CA LEU A 482 11.97 5.47 -25.42
C LEU A 482 10.75 6.09 -24.77
N VAL A 483 10.38 5.56 -23.62
CA VAL A 483 9.46 6.19 -22.69
C VAL A 483 10.25 6.62 -21.47
N VAL A 484 10.24 7.92 -21.16
CA VAL A 484 10.75 8.44 -19.89
C VAL A 484 9.58 8.59 -18.95
N GLY A 485 9.56 7.76 -17.91
CA GLY A 485 8.45 7.67 -16.96
C GLY A 485 8.31 8.92 -16.07
N PRO A 486 7.22 8.96 -15.27
CA PRO A 486 7.09 9.91 -14.17
C PRO A 486 8.17 9.69 -13.11
N GLY A 487 8.33 10.63 -12.18
CA GLY A 487 9.30 10.55 -11.08
C GLY A 487 9.20 11.74 -10.13
N PRO A 488 9.74 11.62 -8.91
CA PRO A 488 9.93 12.75 -8.01
C PRO A 488 11.11 13.61 -8.49
N LYS A 489 11.28 14.76 -7.83
CA LYS A 489 12.31 15.80 -8.10
C LYS A 489 12.09 16.52 -9.43
N ASP A 490 13.05 17.38 -9.78
CA ASP A 490 13.08 18.09 -11.06
C ASP A 490 14.02 17.39 -12.07
N PRO A 491 13.91 17.69 -13.37
CA PRO A 491 14.75 17.09 -14.41
C PRO A 491 16.27 17.27 -14.21
N PHE A 492 16.72 18.31 -13.50
CA PHE A 492 18.15 18.58 -13.29
C PHE A 492 18.75 17.70 -12.19
N THR A 493 17.91 17.19 -11.28
CA THR A 493 18.34 16.43 -10.10
C THR A 493 17.88 14.97 -10.10
N ALA A 494 17.02 14.59 -11.05
CA ALA A 494 16.55 13.22 -11.25
C ALA A 494 17.54 12.40 -12.10
N GLY A 495 18.57 11.84 -11.46
CA GLY A 495 19.51 10.90 -12.07
C GLY A 495 20.09 11.41 -13.40
N ARG A 496 20.03 10.57 -14.44
CA ARG A 496 20.50 10.88 -15.81
C ARG A 496 19.36 11.24 -16.77
N VAL A 497 18.19 11.63 -16.28
CA VAL A 497 16.99 11.85 -17.11
C VAL A 497 17.23 12.81 -18.29
N LEU A 498 17.93 13.92 -18.06
CA LEU A 498 18.27 14.86 -19.14
C LEU A 498 19.28 14.27 -20.14
N GLU A 499 20.24 13.46 -19.68
CA GLU A 499 21.21 12.78 -20.56
C GLU A 499 20.48 11.84 -21.52
N TRP A 500 19.55 11.02 -21.01
CA TRP A 500 18.70 10.14 -21.80
C TRP A 500 17.84 10.93 -22.81
N THR A 501 17.21 12.00 -22.34
CA THR A 501 16.34 12.85 -23.18
C THR A 501 17.14 13.48 -24.34
N HIS A 502 18.29 14.09 -24.04
CA HIS A 502 19.15 14.68 -25.07
C HIS A 502 19.65 13.64 -26.07
N ARG A 503 20.03 12.45 -25.60
CA ARG A 503 20.50 11.37 -26.47
C ARG A 503 19.41 10.90 -27.42
N ALA A 504 18.18 10.71 -26.92
CA ALA A 504 17.04 10.28 -27.73
C ALA A 504 16.69 11.30 -28.82
N LEU A 505 16.67 12.59 -28.47
CA LEU A 505 16.44 13.68 -29.42
C LEU A 505 17.54 13.76 -30.50
N ALA A 506 18.81 13.57 -30.11
CA ALA A 506 19.92 13.59 -31.05
C ALA A 506 19.88 12.42 -32.06
N GLU A 507 19.42 11.24 -31.61
CA GLU A 507 19.26 10.06 -32.47
C GLU A 507 17.93 10.03 -33.24
N GLY A 508 17.01 10.98 -32.99
CA GLY A 508 15.69 11.02 -33.64
C GLY A 508 14.79 9.86 -33.26
N MET A 509 15.03 9.23 -32.11
CA MET A 509 14.26 8.09 -31.63
C MET A 509 12.85 8.55 -31.18
N PRO A 510 11.78 7.82 -31.52
CA PRO A 510 10.46 8.02 -30.94
C PRO A 510 10.52 8.11 -29.42
N PHE A 511 10.08 9.25 -28.88
CA PHE A 511 10.21 9.60 -27.47
C PHE A 511 8.85 9.99 -26.89
N LEU A 512 8.52 9.42 -25.73
CA LEU A 512 7.40 9.87 -24.91
C LEU A 512 7.88 10.17 -23.48
N GLY A 513 7.76 11.43 -23.07
CA GLY A 513 7.98 11.85 -21.69
C GLY A 513 6.67 11.95 -20.92
N VAL A 514 6.55 11.30 -19.77
CA VAL A 514 5.37 11.39 -18.89
C VAL A 514 5.76 12.11 -17.59
N CYS A 515 5.00 13.12 -17.19
CA CYS A 515 5.24 13.96 -16.00
C CYS A 515 6.69 14.48 -15.92
N LEU A 516 7.57 13.88 -15.12
CA LEU A 516 9.00 14.21 -15.09
C LEU A 516 9.65 14.10 -16.47
N GLY A 517 9.31 13.08 -17.26
CA GLY A 517 9.79 12.94 -18.64
C GLY A 517 9.30 14.06 -19.56
N HIS A 518 8.08 14.58 -19.35
CA HIS A 518 7.56 15.74 -20.07
C HIS A 518 8.32 17.01 -19.70
N GLN A 519 8.59 17.21 -18.41
CA GLN A 519 9.38 18.33 -17.91
C GLN A 519 10.82 18.27 -18.46
N ALA A 520 11.43 17.09 -18.48
CA ALA A 520 12.74 16.87 -19.05
C ALA A 520 12.79 17.18 -20.55
N LEU A 521 11.78 16.75 -21.31
CA LEU A 521 11.64 17.13 -22.72
C LEU A 521 11.52 18.65 -22.90
N GLY A 522 10.67 19.29 -22.10
CA GLY A 522 10.51 20.75 -22.11
C GLY A 522 11.85 21.45 -21.86
N VAL A 523 12.57 21.08 -20.80
CA VAL A 523 13.89 21.63 -20.47
C VAL A 523 14.91 21.39 -21.59
N ALA A 524 14.98 20.17 -22.12
CA ALA A 524 15.90 19.81 -23.21
C ALA A 524 15.62 20.63 -24.48
N LEU A 525 14.36 20.97 -24.72
CA LEU A 525 13.92 21.85 -25.81
C LEU A 525 14.00 23.35 -25.47
N ARG A 526 14.46 23.71 -24.27
CA ARG A 526 14.62 25.09 -23.75
C ARG A 526 13.33 25.81 -23.34
N ALA A 527 12.29 25.07 -22.96
CA ALA A 527 11.17 25.62 -22.21
C ALA A 527 11.59 25.98 -20.77
N GLU A 528 10.89 26.92 -20.15
CA GLU A 528 11.13 27.30 -18.76
C GLU A 528 10.40 26.34 -17.83
N LEU A 529 11.11 25.76 -16.87
CA LEU A 529 10.53 24.99 -15.76
C LEU A 529 10.21 25.94 -14.60
N TYR A 530 9.00 25.87 -14.05
CA TYR A 530 8.58 26.69 -12.91
C TYR A 530 7.79 25.85 -11.89
N ARG A 531 7.66 26.40 -10.67
CA ARG A 531 6.81 25.82 -9.63
C ARG A 531 5.36 26.13 -9.88
N GLU A 532 4.55 25.10 -10.00
CA GLU A 532 3.10 25.20 -10.15
C GLU A 532 2.42 24.89 -8.82
N ALA A 533 1.17 25.33 -8.64
CA ALA A 533 0.33 24.88 -7.55
C ALA A 533 0.26 23.33 -7.55
N PRO A 534 0.65 22.65 -6.45
CA PRO A 534 0.64 21.20 -6.42
C PRO A 534 -0.75 20.63 -6.65
N VAL A 535 -0.86 19.67 -7.59
CA VAL A 535 -2.09 18.95 -7.90
C VAL A 535 -1.89 17.47 -7.57
N HIS A 536 -2.80 16.88 -6.80
CA HIS A 536 -2.73 15.49 -6.35
C HIS A 536 -4.00 14.72 -6.70
N GLY A 537 -3.93 13.84 -7.70
CA GLY A 537 -4.94 12.81 -7.94
C GLY A 537 -6.26 13.27 -8.50
N GLU A 538 -6.34 14.52 -8.96
CA GLU A 538 -7.57 15.06 -9.53
C GLU A 538 -7.60 14.91 -11.05
N ALA A 539 -8.71 14.39 -11.56
CA ALA A 539 -9.01 14.39 -12.99
C ALA A 539 -9.35 15.82 -13.44
N HIS A 540 -8.57 16.35 -14.37
CA HIS A 540 -8.82 17.67 -14.95
C HIS A 540 -9.25 17.54 -16.41
N ALA A 541 -10.14 18.43 -16.85
CA ALA A 541 -10.46 18.58 -18.26
C ALA A 541 -9.24 19.11 -19.00
N ILE A 542 -8.70 18.30 -19.92
CA ILE A 542 -7.58 18.65 -20.76
C ILE A 542 -8.10 18.99 -22.16
N HIS A 543 -7.87 20.23 -22.57
CA HIS A 543 -8.14 20.71 -23.92
C HIS A 543 -6.97 20.40 -24.83
N HIS A 544 -7.22 20.10 -26.11
CA HIS A 544 -6.15 19.80 -27.07
C HIS A 544 -6.44 20.30 -28.49
N ARG A 545 -5.43 20.19 -29.36
CA ARG A 545 -5.55 20.55 -30.79
C ARG A 545 -6.14 19.44 -31.67
N GLY A 546 -6.13 18.19 -31.20
CA GLY A 546 -6.60 17.04 -31.99
C GLY A 546 -5.59 16.57 -33.03
N GLU A 547 -4.31 16.86 -32.80
CA GLU A 547 -3.17 16.50 -33.64
C GLU A 547 -2.28 15.48 -32.91
N GLY A 548 -1.50 14.70 -33.66
CA GLY A 548 -0.58 13.69 -33.13
C GLY A 548 -1.30 12.70 -32.20
N LEU A 549 -0.78 12.56 -30.97
CA LEU A 549 -1.33 11.70 -29.92
C LEU A 549 -2.82 11.91 -29.61
N PHE A 550 -3.39 13.10 -29.91
CA PHE A 550 -4.78 13.44 -29.61
C PHE A 550 -5.74 13.29 -30.79
N GLN A 551 -5.26 12.82 -31.94
CA GLN A 551 -6.09 12.71 -33.13
C GLN A 551 -7.28 11.77 -32.89
N GLY A 552 -8.51 12.25 -33.14
CA GLY A 552 -9.73 11.46 -32.96
C GLY A 552 -10.16 11.23 -31.50
N LEU A 553 -9.49 11.85 -30.52
CA LEU A 553 -9.93 11.84 -29.12
C LEU A 553 -10.97 12.95 -28.84
N PRO A 554 -11.91 12.76 -27.89
CA PRO A 554 -12.85 13.80 -27.49
C PRO A 554 -12.16 15.02 -26.86
N ASN A 555 -12.68 16.22 -27.09
CA ASN A 555 -12.10 17.47 -26.58
C ASN A 555 -13.14 18.30 -25.81
N PRO A 556 -12.94 18.62 -24.52
CA PRO A 556 -11.84 18.14 -23.66
C PRO A 556 -12.04 16.68 -23.25
N LEU A 557 -10.99 16.08 -22.68
CA LEU A 557 -11.06 14.77 -22.04
C LEU A 557 -10.38 14.78 -20.66
N PRO A 558 -10.80 13.90 -19.73
CA PRO A 558 -10.24 13.88 -18.38
C PRO A 558 -8.90 13.14 -18.32
N PHE A 559 -7.92 13.75 -17.64
CA PHE A 559 -6.68 13.07 -17.23
C PHE A 559 -6.29 13.42 -15.79
N ALA A 560 -5.70 12.46 -15.09
CA ALA A 560 -5.14 12.63 -13.76
C ALA A 560 -3.86 13.46 -13.76
N ARG A 561 -3.69 14.32 -12.75
CA ARG A 561 -2.50 15.16 -12.57
C ARG A 561 -1.86 14.87 -11.20
N TYR A 562 -0.54 14.66 -11.21
CA TYR A 562 0.30 14.49 -10.02
C TYR A 562 1.59 15.30 -10.19
N HIS A 563 1.54 16.62 -10.05
CA HIS A 563 2.72 17.47 -10.27
C HIS A 563 2.67 18.75 -9.43
N SER A 564 3.86 19.26 -9.09
CA SER A 564 4.11 20.55 -8.44
C SER A 564 5.07 21.43 -9.27
N LEU A 565 5.45 20.93 -10.45
CA LEU A 565 6.31 21.58 -11.43
C LEU A 565 5.62 21.50 -12.79
N ALA A 566 5.73 22.56 -13.57
CA ALA A 566 5.21 22.62 -14.93
C ALA A 566 6.17 23.40 -15.83
N ILE A 567 5.94 23.32 -17.14
CA ILE A 567 6.71 24.07 -18.14
C ILE A 567 5.90 25.25 -18.68
N ARG A 568 6.59 26.34 -19.05
CA ARG A 568 6.02 27.51 -19.71
C ARG A 568 7.00 28.10 -20.71
N ASN A 569 6.60 29.19 -21.37
CA ASN A 569 7.46 29.94 -22.31
C ASN A 569 8.09 29.02 -23.38
N LEU A 570 7.24 28.26 -24.08
CA LEU A 570 7.69 27.29 -25.07
C LEU A 570 8.44 27.99 -26.22
N PRO A 571 9.65 27.52 -26.60
CA PRO A 571 10.45 28.14 -27.63
C PRO A 571 9.88 27.91 -29.04
N ARG A 572 10.31 28.74 -29.99
CA ARG A 572 9.91 28.63 -31.40
C ARG A 572 10.28 27.24 -31.95
N GLY A 573 9.28 26.52 -32.45
CA GLY A 573 9.42 25.16 -32.99
C GLY A 573 8.79 24.07 -32.11
N VAL A 574 8.61 24.33 -30.81
CA VAL A 574 7.88 23.42 -29.92
C VAL A 574 6.39 23.71 -30.02
N ARG A 575 5.59 22.69 -30.34
CA ARG A 575 4.14 22.79 -30.48
C ARG A 575 3.45 22.43 -29.17
N LEU A 576 2.62 23.35 -28.65
CA LEU A 576 1.68 23.05 -27.56
C LEU A 576 0.51 22.23 -28.11
N LEU A 577 0.36 20.99 -27.64
CA LEU A 577 -0.71 20.07 -28.06
C LEU A 577 -1.92 20.08 -27.13
N ALA A 578 -1.71 20.24 -25.82
CA ALA A 578 -2.78 20.20 -24.83
C ALA A 578 -2.53 21.15 -23.64
N TRP A 579 -3.60 21.62 -23.00
CA TRP A 579 -3.57 22.55 -21.86
C TRP A 579 -4.78 22.38 -20.93
N THR A 580 -4.69 22.87 -19.70
CA THR A 580 -5.82 22.99 -18.76
C THR A 580 -6.61 24.28 -18.98
N GLY A 581 -7.79 24.40 -18.37
CA GLY A 581 -8.65 25.60 -18.52
C GLY A 581 -7.99 26.92 -18.06
N ASP A 582 -7.06 26.85 -17.11
CA ASP A 582 -6.22 27.96 -16.63
C ASP A 582 -4.92 28.14 -17.46
N GLY A 583 -4.73 27.37 -18.53
CA GLY A 583 -3.68 27.57 -19.53
C GLY A 583 -2.36 26.87 -19.25
N VAL A 584 -2.27 26.01 -18.21
CA VAL A 584 -1.05 25.25 -17.92
C VAL A 584 -0.78 24.25 -19.06
N PRO A 585 0.43 24.24 -19.68
CA PRO A 585 0.79 23.28 -20.71
C PRO A 585 0.74 21.84 -20.22
N MET A 586 -0.03 21.00 -20.91
CA MET A 586 -0.26 19.60 -20.54
C MET A 586 0.29 18.60 -21.54
N ALA A 587 0.52 19.01 -22.79
CA ALA A 587 1.26 18.21 -23.75
C ALA A 587 2.01 19.07 -24.76
N ILE A 588 3.23 18.64 -25.12
CA ILE A 588 4.08 19.27 -26.12
C ILE A 588 4.56 18.27 -27.16
N TRP A 589 4.96 18.78 -28.32
CA TRP A 589 5.56 18.02 -29.41
C TRP A 589 6.72 18.82 -30.01
N ASP A 590 7.83 18.14 -30.30
CA ASP A 590 9.01 18.73 -30.97
C ASP A 590 8.79 19.00 -32.47
N GLY A 591 7.62 18.62 -33.02
CA GLY A 591 7.33 18.69 -34.44
C GLY A 591 7.90 17.53 -35.26
N ARG A 592 8.50 16.53 -34.60
CA ARG A 592 9.05 15.31 -35.20
C ARG A 592 8.45 14.08 -34.51
N ARG A 593 9.19 13.45 -33.60
CA ARG A 593 8.87 12.14 -32.99
C ARG A 593 8.94 12.16 -31.46
N ALA A 594 9.08 13.34 -30.85
CA ALA A 594 9.19 13.48 -29.39
C ALA A 594 7.98 14.21 -28.81
N TYR A 595 7.23 13.48 -27.99
CA TYR A 595 6.06 13.97 -27.27
C TYR A 595 6.33 14.02 -25.78
N GLY A 596 5.71 14.97 -25.10
CA GLY A 596 5.67 14.99 -23.64
C GLY A 596 4.25 15.23 -23.16
N VAL A 597 3.79 14.49 -22.16
CA VAL A 597 2.51 14.72 -21.46
C VAL A 597 2.74 14.94 -19.96
N GLN A 598 2.20 16.03 -19.40
CA GLN A 598 2.36 16.37 -17.98
C GLN A 598 1.44 15.54 -17.08
N PHE A 599 0.29 15.10 -17.62
CA PHE A 599 -0.67 14.25 -16.93
C PHE A 599 -0.26 12.76 -16.98
N HIS A 600 -0.98 11.94 -16.21
CA HIS A 600 -0.72 10.51 -16.05
C HIS A 600 -1.72 9.67 -16.85
N PRO A 601 -1.41 9.23 -18.08
CA PRO A 601 -2.33 8.44 -18.90
C PRO A 601 -2.65 7.07 -18.29
N GLU A 602 -1.79 6.54 -17.43
CA GLU A 602 -1.95 5.23 -16.79
C GLU A 602 -2.96 5.19 -15.64
N SER A 603 -3.35 6.35 -15.10
CA SER A 603 -4.27 6.45 -13.98
C SER A 603 -5.66 5.91 -14.30
N ILE A 604 -6.36 5.33 -13.31
CA ILE A 604 -7.78 4.96 -13.45
C ILE A 604 -8.69 6.16 -13.76
N LEU A 605 -8.23 7.39 -13.49
CA LEU A 605 -8.94 8.62 -13.81
C LEU A 605 -8.66 9.15 -15.24
N SER A 606 -7.85 8.42 -16.02
CA SER A 606 -7.42 8.76 -17.38
C SER A 606 -7.93 7.72 -18.39
N PRO A 607 -9.24 7.69 -18.70
CA PRO A 607 -9.87 6.60 -19.48
C PRO A 607 -9.31 6.44 -20.90
N TRP A 608 -8.68 7.48 -21.46
CA TRP A 608 -8.12 7.48 -22.82
C TRP A 608 -6.61 7.23 -22.88
N GLY A 609 -5.95 6.99 -21.75
CA GLY A 609 -4.49 6.87 -21.73
C GLY A 609 -3.97 5.63 -22.46
N MET A 610 -4.70 4.50 -22.44
CA MET A 610 -4.33 3.31 -23.23
C MET A 610 -4.31 3.62 -24.74
N GLU A 611 -5.31 4.36 -25.24
CA GLU A 611 -5.39 4.75 -26.65
C GLU A 611 -4.28 5.76 -27.01
N LEU A 612 -3.94 6.68 -26.10
CA LEU A 612 -2.83 7.62 -26.28
C LEU A 612 -1.49 6.87 -26.40
N LEU A 613 -1.24 5.88 -25.54
CA LEU A 613 -0.04 5.04 -25.62
C LEU A 613 -0.03 4.17 -26.89
N ALA A 614 -1.17 3.65 -27.32
CA ALA A 614 -1.28 2.88 -28.55
C ALA A 614 -0.83 3.72 -29.76
N ARG A 615 -1.30 4.97 -29.85
CA ARG A 615 -0.91 5.91 -30.93
C ARG A 615 0.58 6.20 -30.92
N PHE A 616 1.16 6.45 -29.75
CA PHE A 616 2.59 6.65 -29.63
C PHE A 616 3.39 5.48 -30.21
N LEU A 617 2.98 4.23 -29.96
CA LEU A 617 3.66 3.04 -30.49
C LEU A 617 3.46 2.85 -32.00
N GLU A 618 2.39 3.38 -32.59
CA GLU A 618 2.12 3.31 -34.03
C GLU A 618 2.99 4.28 -34.85
N GLU A 619 3.51 5.35 -34.25
CA GLU A 619 4.28 6.40 -34.95
C GLU A 619 5.76 6.06 -35.26
N ALA A 620 6.12 4.78 -35.22
CA ALA A 620 7.49 4.25 -35.40
C ALA A 620 8.14 4.52 -36.77
#